data_AF-A0A124I7V2-F1
#
_entry.id   AF-A0A124I7V2-F1
#
_cell.length_a   1.000
_cell.length_b   1.000
_cell.length_c   1.000
_cell.angle_alpha   90.00
_cell.angle_beta   90.00
_cell.angle_gamma   90.00
#
_symmetry.space_group_name_H-M   'P 1'
#
loop_
_entity.id
_entity.type
_entity.pdbx_description
1 polymer ?
#
loop_
_entity_poly.entity_id
_entity_poly.type
_entity_poly.pdbx_seq_one_letter_code
_entity_poly.pdbx_strand_id
1 'polypeptide(L)'
;MSVEQAAGVDGVALEVWIDQALCTGDGICAQYAPEVFELDIDGLAYVKGADEELLQVEGATTPVPLPLLTDVVDSAKECPGECIHVRRVSDKVEVFGPDAE
;
A
#
# COMPACT_ATOMS: atom_id res chain seq x y z
N MET A 1 18.42 2.88 17.44
CA MET A 1 18.39 1.90 16.34
C MET A 1 17.51 2.54 15.30
N SER A 2 18.14 3.27 14.37
CA SER A 2 17.48 4.20 13.45
C SER A 2 17.31 3.49 12.11
N VAL A 3 16.07 3.39 11.62
CA VAL A 3 15.80 3.06 10.23
C VAL A 3 14.80 4.07 9.68
N GLU A 4 15.30 5.28 9.42
CA GLU A 4 14.63 6.25 8.55
C GLU A 4 14.71 5.67 7.12
N GLN A 5 13.71 4.87 6.72
CA GLN A 5 13.64 4.31 5.37
C GLN A 5 13.00 5.33 4.42
N ALA A 6 13.86 6.14 3.81
CA ALA A 6 13.51 6.99 2.69
C ALA A 6 13.25 6.13 1.44
N ALA A 7 12.06 6.31 0.85
CA ALA A 7 11.59 5.68 -0.37
C ALA A 7 12.39 6.09 -1.62
N GLY A 8 12.50 5.18 -2.60
CA GLY A 8 12.84 5.45 -4.01
C GLY A 8 14.00 4.62 -4.63
N VAL A 9 13.70 3.53 -5.36
CA VAL A 9 14.63 2.85 -6.29
C VAL A 9 14.44 3.63 -7.57
N ASP A 10 15.54 4.19 -8.06
CA ASP A 10 15.67 4.79 -9.39
C ASP A 10 14.59 5.83 -9.73
N GLY A 11 14.55 6.93 -8.96
CA GLY A 11 13.94 8.19 -9.40
C GLY A 11 12.41 8.21 -9.57
N VAL A 12 11.70 7.13 -9.27
CA VAL A 12 10.23 7.08 -9.28
C VAL A 12 9.75 6.77 -7.87
N ALA A 13 9.38 7.81 -7.12
CA ALA A 13 8.70 7.63 -5.84
C ALA A 13 7.31 7.03 -6.11
N LEU A 14 7.01 5.89 -5.47
CA LEU A 14 5.73 5.20 -5.54
C LEU A 14 5.00 5.37 -4.22
N GLU A 15 3.69 5.55 -4.29
CA GLU A 15 2.80 5.62 -3.13
C GLU A 15 1.69 4.59 -3.28
N VAL A 16 1.26 4.03 -2.14
CA VAL A 16 0.24 3.00 -2.07
C VAL A 16 -0.90 3.44 -1.15
N TRP A 17 -2.13 3.06 -1.49
CA TRP A 17 -3.31 3.19 -0.64
C TRP A 17 -4.22 1.98 -0.80
N ILE A 18 -5.16 1.85 0.13
CA ILE A 18 -6.21 0.85 0.07
C ILE A 18 -7.55 1.55 -0.13
N ASP A 19 -8.29 1.11 -1.15
CA ASP A 19 -9.68 1.50 -1.37
C ASP A 19 -10.60 0.70 -0.44
N GLN A 20 -11.22 1.41 0.50
CA GLN A 20 -12.09 0.82 1.52
C GLN A 20 -13.41 0.31 0.94
N ALA A 21 -13.85 0.79 -0.22
CA ALA A 21 -15.07 0.34 -0.88
C ALA A 21 -14.87 -1.02 -1.59
N LEU A 22 -13.63 -1.30 -2.03
CA LEU A 22 -13.25 -2.56 -2.69
C LEU A 22 -12.70 -3.60 -1.72
N CYS A 23 -12.23 -3.18 -0.54
CA CYS A 23 -11.62 -4.08 0.43
C CYS A 23 -12.65 -5.07 0.98
N THR A 24 -12.37 -6.37 0.82
CA THR A 24 -13.21 -7.46 1.31
C THR A 24 -12.77 -8.02 2.66
N GLY A 25 -11.66 -7.53 3.21
CA GLY A 25 -11.11 -7.99 4.49
C GLY A 25 -10.33 -9.30 4.43
N ASP A 26 -9.80 -9.67 3.26
CA ASP A 26 -9.05 -10.92 3.07
C ASP A 26 -7.73 -10.98 3.88
N GLY A 27 -7.15 -9.81 4.18
CA GLY A 27 -5.94 -9.69 5.01
C GLY A 27 -4.64 -10.13 4.31
N ILE A 28 -4.68 -10.49 3.03
CA ILE A 28 -3.49 -10.89 2.25
C ILE A 28 -2.42 -9.80 2.20
N CYS A 29 -2.83 -8.52 2.13
CA CYS A 29 -1.93 -7.37 2.18
C CYS A 29 -1.06 -7.34 3.43
N ALA A 30 -1.66 -7.54 4.61
CA ALA A 30 -0.93 -7.58 5.87
C ALA A 30 -0.09 -8.86 6.01
N GLN A 31 -0.39 -9.93 5.26
CA GLN A 31 0.43 -11.15 5.25
C GLN A 31 1.70 -10.99 4.42
N TYR A 32 1.62 -10.34 3.25
CA TYR A 32 2.75 -10.09 2.36
C TYR A 32 3.61 -8.91 2.84
N ALA A 33 3.00 -7.78 3.19
CA ALA A 33 3.71 -6.58 3.61
C ALA A 33 3.13 -6.01 4.93
N PRO A 34 3.35 -6.68 6.08
CA PRO A 34 2.88 -6.23 7.41
C PRO A 34 3.48 -4.89 7.87
N GLU A 35 4.62 -4.49 7.30
CA GLU A 35 5.24 -3.19 7.59
C GLU A 35 4.52 -2.03 6.91
N VAL A 36 3.78 -2.29 5.83
CA VAL A 36 3.05 -1.28 5.04
C VAL A 36 1.55 -1.36 5.27
N PHE A 37 1.01 -2.56 5.48
CA PHE A 37 -0.41 -2.80 5.64
C PHE A 37 -0.74 -3.45 6.97
N GLU A 38 -1.88 -3.08 7.52
CA GLU A 38 -2.41 -3.69 8.72
C GLU A 38 -3.94 -3.76 8.64
N LEU A 39 -4.48 -4.89 9.10
CA LEU A 39 -5.91 -5.15 9.14
C LEU A 39 -6.46 -4.64 10.48
N ASP A 40 -7.42 -3.73 10.41
CA ASP A 40 -8.06 -3.18 11.61
C ASP A 40 -9.19 -4.10 12.09
N ILE A 41 -9.71 -3.81 13.29
CA ILE A 41 -10.79 -4.57 13.94
C ILE A 41 -12.12 -4.52 13.16
N ASP A 42 -12.29 -3.53 12.28
CA ASP A 42 -13.44 -3.39 11.39
C ASP A 42 -13.41 -4.40 10.22
N GLY A 43 -12.31 -5.16 10.08
CA GLY A 43 -12.13 -6.12 8.99
C GLY A 43 -11.70 -5.46 7.68
N LEU A 44 -11.26 -4.20 7.71
CA LEU A 44 -10.70 -3.48 6.58
C LEU A 44 -9.21 -3.26 6.75
N ALA A 45 -8.48 -3.26 5.64
CA ALA A 45 -7.04 -3.05 5.64
C ALA A 45 -6.70 -1.59 5.40
N TYR A 46 -5.70 -1.09 6.11
CA TYR A 46 -5.20 0.27 6.00
C TYR A 46 -3.69 0.28 5.77
N VAL A 47 -3.20 1.38 5.20
CA VAL A 47 -1.76 1.61 5.05
C VAL A 47 -1.19 2.26 6.31
N LYS A 48 0.01 1.87 6.70
CA LYS A 48 0.75 2.43 7.82
C LYS A 48 1.54 3.65 7.36
N GLY A 49 1.40 4.74 8.08
CA GLY A 49 2.18 5.96 7.85
C GLY A 49 3.62 5.82 8.34
N ALA A 50 4.41 6.89 8.17
CA ALA A 50 5.77 6.95 8.67
C ALA A 50 5.88 6.85 10.21
N ASP A 51 4.79 7.10 10.93
CA ASP A 51 4.70 6.99 12.39
C ASP A 51 4.16 5.61 12.84
N GLU A 52 4.10 4.63 11.93
CA GLU A 52 3.50 3.29 12.16
C GLU A 52 1.98 3.33 12.48
N GLU A 53 1.36 4.51 12.46
CA GLU A 53 -0.07 4.72 12.65
C GLU A 53 -0.88 4.37 11.38
N LEU A 54 -2.06 3.77 11.57
CA LEU A 54 -2.98 3.44 10.48
C LEU A 54 -3.58 4.70 9.86
N LEU A 55 -3.39 4.86 8.55
CA LEU A 55 -4.04 5.93 7.80
C LEU A 55 -5.48 5.53 7.46
N GLN A 56 -6.40 5.81 8.37
CA GLN A 56 -7.84 5.54 8.22
C GLN A 56 -8.58 6.56 7.33
N VAL A 57 -7.90 7.61 6.88
CA VAL A 57 -8.49 8.62 5.99
C VAL A 57 -8.64 8.03 4.58
N GLU A 58 -9.82 8.19 3.99
CA GLU A 58 -10.12 7.71 2.65
C GLU A 58 -9.15 8.33 1.61
N GLY A 59 -8.50 7.48 0.81
CA GLY A 59 -7.49 7.90 -0.15
C GLY A 59 -6.14 8.32 0.45
N ALA A 60 -5.91 8.06 1.75
CA ALA A 60 -4.62 8.30 2.35
C ALA A 60 -3.56 7.32 1.79
N THR A 61 -2.42 7.88 1.41
CA THR A 61 -1.33 7.14 0.78
C THR A 61 -0.08 7.18 1.64
N THR A 62 0.67 6.07 1.61
CA THR A 62 2.00 6.00 2.20
C THR A 62 3.04 5.73 1.10
N PRO A 63 4.26 6.29 1.19
CA PRO A 63 5.32 5.95 0.24
C PRO A 63 5.73 4.48 0.40
N VAL A 64 5.93 3.78 -0.72
CA VAL A 64 6.31 2.37 -0.70
C VAL A 64 7.82 2.22 -0.43
N PRO A 65 8.23 1.51 0.63
CA PRO A 65 9.63 1.19 0.86
C PRO A 65 10.11 0.23 -0.21
N LEU A 66 11.28 0.52 -0.74
CA LEU A 66 11.95 -0.27 -1.78
C LEU A 66 12.16 -1.74 -1.49
N PRO A 67 12.59 -2.14 -0.27
CA PRO A 67 12.70 -3.55 0.05
C PRO A 67 11.34 -4.27 0.00
N LEU A 68 10.25 -3.54 0.19
CA LEU A 68 8.88 -4.07 0.25
C LEU A 68 8.09 -3.84 -1.04
N LEU A 69 8.70 -3.22 -2.07
CA LEU A 69 8.02 -2.92 -3.32
C LEU A 69 7.46 -4.19 -3.97
N THR A 70 8.26 -5.26 -4.00
CA THR A 70 7.84 -6.55 -4.54
C THR A 70 6.65 -7.09 -3.75
N ASP A 71 6.72 -7.09 -2.42
CA ASP A 71 5.65 -7.61 -1.56
C ASP A 71 4.35 -6.80 -1.70
N VAL A 72 4.46 -5.46 -1.83
CA VAL A 72 3.31 -4.57 -2.10
C VAL A 72 2.69 -4.86 -3.47
N VAL A 73 3.51 -5.10 -4.49
CA VAL A 73 3.04 -5.44 -5.84
C VAL A 73 2.39 -6.82 -5.89
N ASP A 74 2.98 -7.82 -5.24
CA ASP A 74 2.37 -9.16 -5.13
C ASP A 74 1.06 -9.09 -4.34
N SER A 75 1.02 -8.32 -3.23
CA SER A 75 -0.23 -8.07 -2.50
C SER A 75 -1.32 -7.52 -3.41
N ALA A 76 -1.00 -6.52 -4.24
CA ALA A 76 -1.97 -5.90 -5.14
C ALA A 76 -2.48 -6.87 -6.21
N LYS A 77 -1.64 -7.77 -6.71
CA LYS A 77 -2.00 -8.77 -7.72
C LYS A 77 -2.80 -9.94 -7.15
N GLU A 78 -2.50 -10.35 -5.92
CA GLU A 78 -3.18 -11.47 -5.28
C GLU A 78 -4.44 -11.05 -4.51
N CYS A 79 -4.65 -9.75 -4.30
CA CYS A 79 -5.83 -9.25 -3.62
C CYS A 79 -7.09 -9.53 -4.46
N PRO A 80 -8.03 -10.38 -3.99
CA PRO A 80 -9.22 -10.74 -4.75
C PRO A 80 -10.21 -9.58 -4.91
N GLY A 81 -10.16 -8.60 -4.01
CA GLY A 81 -10.95 -7.38 -4.09
C GLY A 81 -10.29 -6.28 -4.91
N GLU A 82 -9.06 -6.50 -5.39
CA GLU A 82 -8.25 -5.49 -6.11
C GLU A 82 -8.22 -4.13 -5.37
N CYS A 83 -8.25 -4.15 -4.04
CA CYS A 83 -8.41 -2.94 -3.25
C CYS A 83 -7.11 -2.18 -3.00
N ILE A 84 -5.99 -2.64 -3.54
CA ILE A 84 -4.66 -2.08 -3.31
C ILE A 84 -4.22 -1.35 -4.57
N HIS A 85 -3.99 -0.05 -4.43
CA HIS A 85 -3.63 0.81 -5.54
C HIS A 85 -2.25 1.40 -5.30
N VAL A 86 -1.38 1.31 -6.31
CA VAL A 86 -0.01 1.82 -6.30
C VAL A 86 0.14 2.78 -7.45
N ARG A 87 0.50 4.03 -7.16
CA ARG A 87 0.71 5.08 -8.16
C ARG A 87 2.06 5.76 -8.04
N ARG A 88 2.46 6.42 -9.12
CA ARG A 88 3.65 7.28 -9.13
C ARG A 88 3.34 8.59 -8.43
N VAL A 89 4.22 9.01 -7.52
CA VAL A 89 4.10 10.31 -6.83
C VAL A 89 4.20 11.47 -7.82
N SER A 90 5.01 11.32 -8.88
CA SER A 90 5.27 12.38 -9.87
C SER A 90 4.03 12.75 -10.69
N ASP A 91 3.34 11.76 -11.24
CA ASP A 91 2.27 11.96 -12.23
C ASP A 91 0.91 11.39 -11.78
N LYS A 92 0.84 10.80 -10.58
CA LYS A 92 -0.33 10.13 -10.01
C LYS A 92 -0.92 8.99 -10.86
N VAL A 93 -0.15 8.53 -11.86
CA VAL A 93 -0.51 7.38 -12.71
C VAL A 93 -0.41 6.10 -11.89
N GLU A 94 -1.49 5.35 -11.84
CA GLU A 94 -1.51 4.00 -11.27
C GLU A 94 -0.66 3.06 -12.11
N VAL A 95 0.20 2.32 -11.41
CA VAL A 95 1.13 1.35 -12.00
C VAL A 95 0.71 -0.07 -11.62
N PHE A 96 0.10 -0.24 -10.44
CA PHE A 96 -0.46 -1.51 -9.98
C PHE A 96 -1.78 -1.25 -9.26
N GLY A 97 -2.80 -2.03 -9.60
CA GLY A 97 -4.18 -1.86 -9.12
C GLY A 97 -5.18 -2.23 -10.23
N PRO A 98 -6.49 -2.23 -9.93
CA PRO A 98 -7.53 -2.54 -10.91
C PRO A 98 -7.60 -1.50 -12.04
N ASP A 99 -7.21 -0.26 -11.76
CA ASP A 99 -7.19 0.85 -12.72
C ASP A 99 -5.83 1.02 -13.43
N ALA A 100 -4.86 0.13 -13.18
CA ALA A 100 -3.57 0.15 -13.87
C ALA A 100 -3.68 -0.49 -15.27
N GLU A 101 -3.53 0.32 -16.32
CA GLU A 101 -3.56 -0.09 -17.75
C GLU A 101 -2.18 -0.51 -18.30
#